data_AF-A0A9D4YCS0-F1
#
_entry.id   AF-A0A9D4YCS0-F1
#
_cell.length_a   1.000
_cell.length_b   1.000
_cell.length_c   1.000
_cell.angle_alpha   90.00
_cell.angle_beta   90.00
_cell.angle_gamma   90.00
#
_symmetry.space_group_name_H-M   'P 1'
#
loop_
_entity.id
_entity.type
_entity.pdbx_description
1 polymer ?
#
loop_
_entity_poly.entity_id
_entity_poly.type
_entity_poly.pdbx_seq_one_letter_code
_entity_poly.pdbx_strand_id
1 'polypeptide(L)'
;MPPRTIPARAKGKGKGKEAVGTSQQPPDVPSNALDILHPAIAADFEESFKARLVMKPHIFDKTDAVHLHLNEVVELLHAQRLGSFLSTKDDYHEDFIRAFYAGLQTGTGYMFRCSIGVRTYTFEAFDWETVFQMPLLSMVFKSWHDLHFDPEFDLKDFTTSILKIDRPLSEDEHVTSGMIKQTPRILHWIITHILRPTNSGHSRLDRPSIHLLYILQNKILLNWANYFVKRLFYVRDSSKTVALGSRI
;
A
#
# COMPACT_ATOMS: atom_id res chain seq x y z
N MET A 1 11.94 7.83 21.78
CA MET A 1 11.78 9.09 21.00
C MET A 1 10.52 9.79 21.50
N PRO A 2 10.52 11.11 21.70
CA PRO A 2 9.32 11.84 22.13
C PRO A 2 8.29 11.93 20.99
N PRO A 3 6.99 12.09 21.29
CA PRO A 3 5.96 12.29 20.27
C PRO A 3 6.22 13.61 19.53
N ARG A 4 6.24 13.59 18.20
CA ARG A 4 6.46 14.78 17.37
C ARG A 4 5.14 15.41 16.96
N THR A 5 5.01 16.69 17.30
CA THR A 5 3.88 17.57 17.03
C THR A 5 3.79 17.92 15.55
N ILE A 6 2.59 17.79 14.97
CA ILE A 6 2.27 18.23 13.60
C ILE A 6 2.05 19.77 13.63
N PRO A 7 2.71 20.57 12.77
CA PRO A 7 2.48 22.00 12.74
C PRO A 7 1.14 22.35 12.07
N ALA A 8 0.28 23.07 12.79
CA ALA A 8 -0.94 23.64 12.25
C ALA A 8 -0.62 24.84 11.32
N ARG A 9 -1.16 24.84 10.10
CA ARG A 9 -1.05 25.98 9.18
C ARG A 9 -2.14 27.02 9.46
N ALA A 10 -1.74 28.21 9.90
CA ALA A 10 -2.61 29.36 10.13
C ALA A 10 -2.98 30.10 8.82
N LYS A 11 -4.22 30.59 8.74
CA LYS A 11 -4.64 31.75 7.90
C LYS A 11 -5.24 32.80 8.84
N GLY A 12 -4.72 34.03 8.84
CA GLY A 12 -5.25 35.19 9.60
C GLY A 12 -6.59 35.71 9.04
N LYS A 13 -7.34 36.62 9.68
CA LYS A 13 -7.05 37.65 10.71
C LYS A 13 -8.37 38.11 11.40
N GLY A 14 -8.28 38.40 12.71
CA GLY A 14 -9.19 39.26 13.53
C GLY A 14 -10.47 38.60 14.06
N LYS A 15 -10.93 38.76 15.32
CA LYS A 15 -10.64 39.69 16.44
C LYS A 15 -11.03 38.99 17.77
N GLY A 16 -10.26 39.22 18.83
CA GLY A 16 -10.76 39.41 20.21
C GLY A 16 -11.14 38.19 21.10
N LYS A 17 -10.33 38.02 22.15
CA LYS A 17 -10.61 37.51 23.52
C LYS A 17 -10.41 36.02 23.90
N GLU A 18 -9.65 35.94 24.99
CA GLU A 18 -9.56 34.97 26.09
C GLU A 18 -8.85 33.63 25.88
N ALA A 19 -7.76 33.51 26.64
CA ALA A 19 -6.96 32.30 26.81
C ALA A 19 -7.69 31.35 27.76
N VAL A 20 -8.04 30.17 27.25
CA VAL A 20 -8.35 29.00 28.07
C VAL A 20 -7.40 27.91 27.62
N GLY A 21 -6.45 27.56 28.48
CA GLY A 21 -5.59 26.42 28.28
C GLY A 21 -6.42 25.14 28.42
N THR A 22 -6.65 24.46 27.30
CA THR A 22 -7.08 23.07 27.30
C THR A 22 -5.94 22.24 26.72
N SER A 23 -5.32 21.46 27.59
CA SER A 23 -4.48 20.33 27.20
C SER A 23 -5.26 19.48 26.21
N GLN A 24 -4.86 19.49 24.94
CA GLN A 24 -5.47 18.63 23.93
C GLN A 24 -5.05 17.19 24.23
N GLN A 25 -5.95 16.47 24.89
CA GLN A 25 -5.97 15.02 24.88
C GLN A 25 -6.01 14.58 23.41
N PRO A 26 -5.21 13.57 22.99
CA PRO A 26 -5.31 13.08 21.62
C PRO A 26 -6.77 12.72 21.33
N PRO A 27 -7.30 13.04 20.13
CA PRO A 27 -8.70 12.77 19.83
C PRO A 27 -8.97 11.29 20.01
N ASP A 28 -10.00 10.98 20.80
CA ASP A 28 -10.48 9.61 20.96
C ASP A 28 -10.76 9.02 19.57
N VAL A 29 -10.17 7.87 19.31
CA VAL A 29 -10.41 7.09 18.10
C VAL A 29 -11.93 6.86 18.00
N PRO A 30 -12.61 7.33 16.94
CA PRO A 30 -14.05 7.18 16.81
C PRO A 30 -14.44 5.71 16.97
N SER A 31 -15.41 5.44 17.85
CA SER A 31 -15.85 4.08 18.16
C SER A 31 -16.58 3.40 16.99
N ASN A 32 -17.03 4.17 15.98
CA ASN A 32 -17.83 3.68 14.86
C ASN A 32 -17.40 4.34 13.54
N ALA A 33 -17.37 3.58 12.43
CA ALA A 33 -17.20 4.11 11.07
C ALA A 33 -18.17 5.26 10.77
N LEU A 34 -19.41 5.19 11.25
CA LEU A 34 -20.46 6.18 11.00
C LEU A 34 -20.04 7.60 11.45
N ASP A 35 -19.21 7.71 12.48
CA ASP A 35 -18.73 8.99 13.02
C ASP A 35 -17.75 9.70 12.06
N ILE A 36 -17.17 8.94 11.12
CA ILE A 36 -16.24 9.45 10.12
C ILE A 36 -16.75 9.33 8.68
N LEU A 37 -18.00 8.90 8.46
CA LEU A 37 -18.56 8.86 7.12
C LEU A 37 -19.03 10.24 6.71
N HIS A 38 -18.69 10.62 5.47
CA HIS A 38 -19.28 11.80 4.88
C HIS A 38 -20.78 11.55 4.61
N PRO A 39 -21.70 12.47 4.94
CA PRO A 39 -23.14 12.23 4.77
C PRO A 39 -23.50 11.80 3.34
N ALA A 40 -22.82 12.37 2.34
CA ALA A 40 -23.01 12.04 0.92
C ALA A 40 -22.61 10.61 0.52
N ILE A 41 -21.78 9.90 1.31
CA ILE A 41 -21.34 8.52 1.02
C ILE A 41 -21.98 7.48 1.93
N ALA A 42 -22.79 7.90 2.91
CA ALA A 42 -23.33 7.01 3.94
C ALA A 42 -24.21 5.89 3.35
N ALA A 43 -25.03 6.20 2.35
CA ALA A 43 -25.88 5.21 1.68
C ALA A 43 -25.05 4.15 0.94
N ASP A 44 -24.08 4.57 0.11
CA ASP A 44 -23.19 3.66 -0.61
C ASP A 44 -22.30 2.86 0.35
N PHE A 45 -21.89 3.46 1.48
CA PHE A 45 -21.18 2.71 2.51
C PHE A 45 -22.01 1.55 3.06
N GLU A 46 -23.25 1.81 3.48
CA GLU A 46 -24.15 0.79 4.02
C GLU A 46 -24.46 -0.31 3.00
N GLU A 47 -24.69 0.06 1.74
CA GLU A 47 -25.02 -0.89 0.67
C GLU A 47 -23.81 -1.71 0.21
N SER A 48 -22.66 -1.05 0.00
CA SER A 48 -21.56 -1.59 -0.80
C SER A 48 -20.28 -1.85 -0.02
N PHE A 49 -20.03 -1.19 1.12
CA PHE A 49 -18.72 -1.22 1.81
C PHE A 49 -18.76 -1.81 3.22
N LYS A 50 -19.85 -1.65 3.97
CA LYS A 50 -19.96 -2.08 5.37
C LYS A 50 -19.67 -3.55 5.57
N ALA A 51 -20.15 -4.41 4.66
CA ALA A 51 -19.93 -5.85 4.72
C ALA A 51 -18.63 -6.32 4.04
N ARG A 52 -17.82 -5.42 3.47
CA ARG A 52 -16.57 -5.83 2.81
C ARG A 52 -15.58 -6.33 3.85
N LEU A 53 -14.96 -7.47 3.55
CA LEU A 53 -13.85 -8.02 4.30
C LEU A 53 -12.67 -7.08 4.21
N VAL A 54 -11.99 -6.86 5.33
CA VAL A 54 -10.86 -5.95 5.42
C VAL A 54 -9.62 -6.77 5.75
N MET A 55 -8.63 -6.75 4.84
CA MET A 55 -7.41 -7.54 5.03
C MET A 55 -6.38 -6.81 5.86
N LYS A 56 -6.05 -7.31 7.05
CA LYS A 56 -4.94 -6.76 7.84
C LYS A 56 -3.59 -7.03 7.15
N PRO A 57 -2.84 -6.01 6.71
CA PRO A 57 -1.55 -6.26 6.08
C PRO A 57 -0.51 -6.66 7.13
N HIS A 58 0.41 -7.50 6.68
CA HIS A 58 1.54 -7.94 7.51
C HIS A 58 2.56 -6.82 7.64
N ILE A 59 3.45 -6.95 8.63
CA ILE A 59 4.56 -6.04 8.85
C ILE A 59 5.84 -6.80 8.51
N PHE A 60 6.76 -6.12 7.83
CA PHE A 60 8.11 -6.61 7.65
C PHE A 60 9.04 -5.88 8.61
N ASP A 61 9.59 -6.62 9.57
CA ASP A 61 10.54 -6.08 10.53
C ASP A 61 11.97 -6.22 9.98
N LYS A 62 12.62 -5.08 9.74
CA LYS A 62 13.99 -5.04 9.20
C LYS A 62 14.99 -5.67 10.17
N THR A 63 14.77 -5.53 11.47
CA THR A 63 15.67 -6.06 12.50
C THR A 63 15.65 -7.58 12.47
N ASP A 64 14.46 -8.18 12.41
CA ASP A 64 14.29 -9.63 12.29
C ASP A 64 14.91 -10.16 11.00
N ALA A 65 14.74 -9.44 9.88
CA ALA A 65 15.32 -9.84 8.60
C ALA A 65 16.85 -9.89 8.64
N VAL A 66 17.50 -8.93 9.32
CA VAL A 66 18.96 -8.92 9.50
C VAL A 66 19.39 -10.09 10.40
N HIS A 67 18.68 -10.37 11.50
CA HIS A 67 18.96 -11.51 12.36
C HIS A 67 18.82 -12.86 11.66
N LEU A 68 17.91 -12.96 10.69
CA LEU A 68 17.72 -14.15 9.84
C LEU A 68 18.67 -14.21 8.64
N HIS A 69 19.70 -13.34 8.60
CA HIS A 69 20.69 -13.25 7.53
C HIS A 69 20.08 -12.97 6.13
N LEU A 70 18.97 -12.23 6.07
CA LEU A 70 18.28 -11.86 4.82
C LEU A 70 18.81 -10.56 4.21
N ASN A 71 20.13 -10.37 4.23
CA ASN A 71 20.77 -9.11 3.83
C ASN A 71 20.41 -8.70 2.39
N GLU A 72 20.43 -9.65 1.46
CA GLU A 72 20.06 -9.39 0.06
C GLU A 72 18.63 -8.86 -0.06
N VAL A 73 17.67 -9.46 0.67
CA VAL A 73 16.27 -8.98 0.68
C VAL A 73 16.21 -7.54 1.21
N VAL A 74 16.90 -7.25 2.31
CA VAL A 74 16.94 -5.92 2.91
C VAL A 74 17.54 -4.90 1.94
N GLU A 75 18.60 -5.25 1.21
CA GLU A 75 19.22 -4.40 0.20
C GLU A 75 18.28 -4.09 -0.97
N LEU A 76 17.57 -5.10 -1.49
CA LEU A 76 16.61 -4.93 -2.58
C LEU A 76 15.44 -4.04 -2.15
N LEU A 77 14.92 -4.20 -0.93
CA LEU A 77 13.87 -3.34 -0.37
C LEU A 77 14.35 -1.91 -0.10
N HIS A 78 15.60 -1.76 0.36
CA HIS A 78 16.22 -0.46 0.56
C HIS A 78 16.38 0.29 -0.76
N ALA A 79 16.77 -0.40 -1.84
CA ALA A 79 16.86 0.19 -3.17
C ALA A 79 15.52 0.78 -3.63
N GLN A 80 14.39 0.19 -3.20
CA GLN A 80 13.04 0.68 -3.51
C GLN A 80 12.55 1.83 -2.64
N ARG A 81 13.32 2.25 -1.64
CA ARG A 81 12.94 3.32 -0.68
C ARG A 81 11.61 3.05 0.04
N LEU A 82 11.31 1.78 0.29
CA LEU A 82 10.09 1.32 0.97
C LEU A 82 10.24 1.16 2.50
N GLY A 83 11.41 1.53 3.06
CA GLY A 83 11.84 1.05 4.37
C GLY A 83 10.90 1.35 5.55
N SER A 84 10.45 2.60 5.69
CA SER A 84 9.51 3.00 6.75
C SER A 84 8.14 2.36 6.54
N PHE A 85 7.61 2.40 5.32
CA PHE A 85 6.29 1.85 4.97
C PHE A 85 6.13 0.37 5.31
N LEU A 86 7.14 -0.44 5.02
CA LEU A 86 7.11 -1.89 5.28
C LEU A 86 7.06 -2.24 6.78
N SER A 87 7.50 -1.31 7.64
CA SER A 87 7.65 -1.51 9.08
C SER A 87 6.65 -0.73 9.93
N THR A 88 5.69 -0.02 9.31
CA THR A 88 4.69 0.80 9.99
C THR A 88 3.82 -0.03 10.95
N LYS A 89 3.86 0.31 12.25
CA LYS A 89 3.12 -0.34 13.34
C LYS A 89 2.04 0.60 13.89
N ASP A 90 1.06 0.95 13.06
CA ASP A 90 -0.09 1.77 13.47
C ASP A 90 -1.31 0.90 13.81
N ASP A 91 -2.22 1.49 14.60
CA ASP A 91 -3.50 0.87 14.94
C ASP A 91 -4.34 0.64 13.68
N TYR A 92 -5.03 -0.50 13.66
CA TYR A 92 -5.74 -0.98 12.49
C TYR A 92 -7.22 -1.12 12.79
N HIS A 93 -8.02 -0.23 12.20
CA HIS A 93 -9.47 -0.17 12.39
C HIS A 93 -10.18 -0.48 11.07
N GLU A 94 -10.83 -1.65 11.00
CA GLU A 94 -11.44 -2.11 9.75
C GLU A 94 -12.51 -1.16 9.21
N ASP A 95 -13.32 -0.62 10.12
CA ASP A 95 -14.38 0.32 9.81
C ASP A 95 -13.85 1.61 9.19
N PHE A 96 -12.69 2.09 9.64
CA PHE A 96 -12.05 3.24 9.01
C PHE A 96 -11.55 2.94 7.62
N ILE A 97 -11.00 1.74 7.39
CA ILE A 97 -10.59 1.31 6.06
C ILE A 97 -11.82 1.27 5.13
N ARG A 98 -12.94 0.68 5.56
CA ARG A 98 -14.17 0.64 4.76
C ARG A 98 -14.67 2.05 4.44
N ALA A 99 -14.72 2.94 5.43
CA ALA A 99 -15.15 4.33 5.27
C ALA A 99 -14.22 5.11 4.33
N PHE A 100 -12.90 4.90 4.45
CA PHE A 100 -11.90 5.46 3.56
C PHE A 100 -12.15 5.06 2.10
N TYR A 101 -12.37 3.77 1.82
CA TYR A 101 -12.66 3.29 0.47
C TYR A 101 -13.98 3.82 -0.08
N ALA A 102 -15.04 3.87 0.73
CA ALA A 102 -16.30 4.49 0.34
C ALA A 102 -16.12 6.00 0.04
N GLY A 103 -15.21 6.66 0.77
CA GLY A 103 -14.90 8.07 0.61
C GLY A 103 -13.98 8.41 -0.55
N LEU A 104 -13.30 7.45 -1.16
CA LEU A 104 -12.44 7.70 -2.33
C LEU A 104 -13.27 8.25 -3.50
N GLN A 105 -12.79 9.33 -4.12
CA GLN A 105 -13.51 10.04 -5.19
C GLN A 105 -12.81 9.92 -6.53
N THR A 106 -11.60 10.48 -6.64
CA THR A 106 -10.82 10.55 -7.89
C THR A 106 -9.36 10.28 -7.62
N GLY A 107 -8.69 9.56 -8.52
CA GLY A 107 -7.26 9.29 -8.43
C GLY A 107 -6.58 9.46 -9.79
N THR A 108 -5.43 10.15 -9.82
CA THR A 108 -4.64 10.33 -11.04
C THR A 108 -3.17 10.47 -10.67
N GLY A 109 -2.32 9.65 -11.28
CA GLY A 109 -0.90 9.65 -10.93
C GLY A 109 -0.71 9.22 -9.47
N TYR A 110 -0.02 10.05 -8.70
CA TYR A 110 0.14 9.92 -7.25
C TYR A 110 -0.91 10.70 -6.46
N MET A 111 -1.80 11.45 -7.11
CA MET A 111 -2.80 12.28 -6.43
C MET A 111 -4.11 11.52 -6.26
N PHE A 112 -4.78 11.72 -5.12
CA PHE A 112 -6.15 11.24 -4.93
C PHE A 112 -6.95 12.12 -3.98
N ARG A 113 -8.29 12.00 -4.06
CA ARG A 113 -9.22 12.68 -3.17
C ARG A 113 -10.06 11.66 -2.39
N CYS A 114 -10.25 11.94 -1.11
CA CYS A 114 -11.07 11.12 -0.21
C CYS A 114 -11.92 12.02 0.70
N SER A 115 -13.19 11.68 0.85
CA SER A 115 -14.11 12.30 1.81
C SER A 115 -14.16 11.52 3.11
N ILE A 116 -13.80 12.18 4.21
CA ILE A 116 -13.86 11.62 5.57
C ILE A 116 -14.52 12.67 6.49
N GLY A 117 -15.56 12.26 7.20
CA GLY A 117 -16.44 13.13 7.97
C GLY A 117 -17.03 14.21 7.06
N VAL A 118 -17.04 15.46 7.51
CA VAL A 118 -17.58 16.59 6.73
C VAL A 118 -16.58 17.21 5.74
N ARG A 119 -15.40 16.62 5.56
CA ARG A 119 -14.31 17.20 4.77
C ARG A 119 -13.92 16.29 3.62
N THR A 120 -13.47 16.92 2.53
CA THR A 120 -12.74 16.24 1.46
C THR A 120 -11.28 16.63 1.54
N TYR A 121 -10.42 15.62 1.61
CA TYR A 121 -8.97 15.77 1.60
C TYR A 121 -8.46 15.49 0.18
N THR A 122 -7.47 16.26 -0.23
CA THR A 122 -6.68 16.02 -1.44
C THR A 122 -5.29 15.62 -0.99
N PHE A 123 -4.84 14.46 -1.42
CA PHE A 123 -3.49 13.96 -1.22
C PHE A 123 -2.67 14.25 -2.47
N GLU A 124 -1.56 14.93 -2.29
CA GLU A 124 -0.66 15.40 -3.33
C GLU A 124 0.78 14.94 -3.06
N ALA A 125 1.73 15.47 -3.83
CA ALA A 125 3.12 15.07 -3.77
C ALA A 125 3.74 15.18 -2.37
N PHE A 126 3.45 16.28 -1.68
CA PHE A 126 3.99 16.57 -0.36
C PHE A 126 3.52 15.57 0.71
N ASP A 127 2.30 15.05 0.59
CA ASP A 127 1.75 14.11 1.57
C ASP A 127 2.45 12.75 1.51
N TRP A 128 2.88 12.30 0.32
CA TRP A 128 3.69 11.08 0.17
C TRP A 128 5.00 11.15 0.93
N GLU A 129 5.68 12.29 0.88
CA GLU A 129 6.95 12.46 1.57
C GLU A 129 6.77 12.67 3.08
N THR A 130 5.76 13.42 3.49
CA THR A 130 5.61 13.83 4.89
C THR A 130 4.79 12.88 5.73
N VAL A 131 3.74 12.28 5.17
CA VAL A 131 2.86 11.33 5.86
C VAL A 131 3.39 9.91 5.66
N PHE A 132 3.58 9.51 4.40
CA PHE A 132 3.93 8.12 4.06
C PHE A 132 5.44 7.86 4.05
N GLN A 133 6.26 8.91 4.16
CA GLN A 133 7.73 8.84 4.10
C GLN A 133 8.22 8.13 2.82
N MET A 134 7.48 8.30 1.73
CA MET A 134 7.78 7.77 0.41
C MET A 134 8.20 8.90 -0.52
N PRO A 135 9.45 8.93 -0.98
CA PRO A 135 9.89 9.94 -1.91
C PRO A 135 9.28 9.67 -3.30
N LEU A 136 8.83 10.74 -3.97
CA LEU A 136 8.32 10.66 -5.33
C LEU A 136 9.48 10.64 -6.34
N LEU A 137 10.13 9.49 -6.43
CA LEU A 137 11.33 9.32 -7.24
C LEU A 137 11.13 8.17 -8.24
N SER A 138 10.61 8.49 -9.43
CA SER A 138 10.84 7.76 -10.70
C SER A 138 9.93 8.32 -11.80
N MET A 139 10.04 7.76 -13.01
CA MET A 139 9.03 7.91 -14.06
C MET A 139 7.65 7.44 -13.57
N VAL A 140 6.62 8.17 -13.98
CA VAL A 140 5.21 7.79 -13.75
C VAL A 140 4.85 6.66 -14.72
N PHE A 141 4.18 5.62 -14.22
CA PHE A 141 3.78 4.48 -15.06
C PHE A 141 2.35 4.63 -15.55
N LYS A 142 2.03 4.05 -16.71
CA LYS A 142 0.72 4.19 -17.37
C LYS A 142 -0.37 3.29 -16.77
N SER A 143 -0.05 2.06 -16.35
CA SER A 143 -0.95 1.18 -15.57
C SER A 143 -0.17 0.29 -14.59
N TRP A 144 -0.85 -0.21 -13.56
CA TRP A 144 -0.29 -1.23 -12.67
C TRP A 144 -0.25 -2.62 -13.33
N HIS A 145 -1.00 -2.83 -14.41
CA HIS A 145 -0.91 -4.03 -15.26
C HIS A 145 0.22 -3.94 -16.29
N ASP A 146 0.70 -2.73 -16.57
CA ASP A 146 1.74 -2.45 -17.56
C ASP A 146 3.15 -2.50 -16.93
N LEU A 147 3.38 -3.37 -15.93
CA LEU A 147 4.71 -3.52 -15.30
C LEU A 147 5.78 -4.12 -16.25
N HIS A 148 5.53 -4.09 -17.56
CA HIS A 148 6.50 -4.43 -18.62
C HIS A 148 7.28 -3.16 -18.98
N PHE A 149 8.46 -3.00 -18.39
CA PHE A 149 9.25 -1.77 -18.54
C PHE A 149 10.42 -1.91 -19.51
N ASP A 150 10.88 -3.14 -19.73
CA ASP A 150 12.02 -3.40 -20.58
C ASP A 150 11.55 -4.14 -21.85
N PRO A 151 11.86 -3.63 -23.07
CA PRO A 151 11.68 -4.38 -24.30
C PRO A 151 12.36 -5.76 -24.29
N GLU A 152 13.43 -5.91 -23.50
CA GLU A 152 14.17 -7.16 -23.34
C GLU A 152 13.60 -8.07 -22.24
N PHE A 153 12.60 -7.61 -21.47
CA PHE A 153 11.99 -8.43 -20.43
C PHE A 153 11.12 -9.54 -21.03
N ASP A 154 11.66 -10.76 -20.99
CA ASP A 154 10.89 -11.97 -21.23
C ASP A 154 10.39 -12.57 -19.89
N LEU A 155 9.07 -12.71 -19.78
CA LEU A 155 8.41 -13.23 -18.58
C LEU A 155 8.82 -14.68 -18.28
N LYS A 156 8.97 -15.52 -19.32
CA LYS A 156 9.27 -16.95 -19.18
C LYS A 156 10.72 -17.15 -18.76
N ASP A 157 11.64 -16.41 -19.35
CA ASP A 157 13.06 -16.45 -19.01
C ASP A 157 13.30 -16.00 -17.58
N PHE A 158 12.71 -14.86 -17.19
CA PHE A 158 12.80 -14.40 -15.80
C PHE A 158 12.17 -15.41 -14.83
N THR A 159 10.98 -15.93 -15.14
CA THR A 159 10.31 -16.94 -14.30
C THR A 159 11.18 -18.17 -14.11
N THR A 160 11.85 -18.65 -15.17
CA THR A 160 12.76 -19.80 -15.10
C THR A 160 13.99 -19.47 -14.24
N SER A 161 14.54 -18.26 -14.36
CA SER A 161 15.74 -17.83 -13.63
C SER A 161 15.60 -17.85 -12.10
N ILE A 162 14.37 -17.70 -11.59
CA ILE A 162 14.08 -17.68 -10.15
C ILE A 162 13.71 -19.05 -9.57
N LEU A 163 13.59 -20.09 -10.39
CA LEU A 163 13.30 -21.45 -9.94
C LEU A 163 14.51 -22.08 -9.24
N LYS A 164 14.25 -23.02 -8.34
CA LYS A 164 15.27 -23.89 -7.74
C LYS A 164 15.77 -24.97 -8.69
N ILE A 165 14.93 -25.34 -9.65
CA ILE A 165 15.19 -26.41 -10.62
C ILE A 165 15.76 -25.80 -11.90
N ASP A 166 16.73 -26.50 -12.48
CA ASP A 166 17.36 -26.13 -13.74
C ASP A 166 16.76 -26.94 -14.88
N ARG A 167 15.44 -26.79 -15.07
CA ARG A 167 14.70 -27.38 -16.19
C ARG A 167 13.59 -26.43 -16.65
N PRO A 168 13.19 -26.49 -17.93
CA PRO A 168 11.99 -25.79 -18.36
C PRO A 168 10.74 -26.30 -17.64
N LEU A 169 9.81 -25.39 -17.38
CA LEU A 169 8.44 -25.70 -16.96
C LEU A 169 7.67 -26.26 -18.16
N SER A 170 6.80 -27.24 -17.92
CA SER A 170 5.82 -27.62 -18.96
C SER A 170 4.78 -26.51 -19.14
N GLU A 171 4.08 -26.49 -20.28
CA GLU A 171 3.13 -25.42 -20.62
C GLU A 171 2.03 -25.22 -19.57
N ASP A 172 1.62 -26.30 -18.89
CA ASP A 172 0.56 -26.30 -17.86
C ASP A 172 1.10 -26.20 -16.42
N GLU A 173 2.43 -26.16 -16.22
CA GLU A 173 3.01 -26.19 -14.88
C GLU A 173 2.93 -24.80 -14.21
N HIS A 174 2.06 -24.68 -13.21
CA HIS A 174 1.96 -23.46 -12.40
C HIS A 174 3.14 -23.32 -11.43
N VAL A 175 3.83 -22.18 -11.48
CA VAL A 175 4.89 -21.86 -10.54
C VAL A 175 4.33 -21.58 -9.15
N THR A 176 4.86 -22.30 -8.16
CA THR A 176 4.53 -22.09 -6.75
C THR A 176 5.69 -21.48 -5.98
N SER A 177 5.39 -20.85 -4.85
CA SER A 177 6.40 -20.30 -3.93
C SER A 177 7.38 -21.38 -3.45
N GLY A 178 6.93 -22.65 -3.39
CA GLY A 178 7.75 -23.81 -3.07
C GLY A 178 8.84 -24.12 -4.10
N MET A 179 8.66 -23.70 -5.35
CA MET A 179 9.56 -23.99 -6.48
C MET A 179 10.65 -22.93 -6.69
N ILE A 180 10.48 -21.71 -6.17
CA ILE A 180 11.43 -20.60 -6.36
C ILE A 180 12.50 -20.53 -5.26
N LYS A 181 13.66 -19.94 -5.60
CA LYS A 181 14.82 -19.68 -4.72
C LYS A 181 14.42 -18.86 -3.48
N GLN A 182 15.27 -18.85 -2.44
CA GLN A 182 14.95 -18.25 -1.14
C GLN A 182 14.66 -16.74 -1.23
N THR A 183 15.56 -15.95 -1.80
CA THR A 183 15.39 -14.48 -1.95
C THR A 183 14.09 -14.11 -2.68
N PRO A 184 13.80 -14.61 -3.91
CA PRO A 184 12.53 -14.31 -4.59
C PRO A 184 11.31 -14.84 -3.83
N ARG A 185 11.44 -15.93 -3.05
CA ARG A 185 10.33 -16.42 -2.21
C ARG A 185 9.94 -15.43 -1.12
N ILE A 186 10.93 -14.86 -0.44
CA ILE A 186 10.69 -13.88 0.63
C ILE A 186 10.13 -12.58 0.04
N LEU A 187 10.69 -12.12 -1.09
CA LEU A 187 10.13 -10.97 -1.82
C LEU A 187 8.69 -11.24 -2.27
N HIS A 188 8.37 -12.45 -2.74
CA HIS A 188 7.01 -12.83 -3.13
C HIS A 188 6.04 -12.77 -1.93
N TRP A 189 6.49 -13.20 -0.75
CA TRP A 189 5.72 -13.08 0.48
C TRP A 189 5.44 -11.60 0.80
N ILE A 190 6.46 -10.73 0.77
CA ILE A 190 6.32 -9.28 1.00
C ILE A 190 5.35 -8.66 -0.02
N ILE A 191 5.48 -9.03 -1.30
CA ILE A 191 4.59 -8.55 -2.36
C ILE A 191 3.15 -8.92 -2.03
N THR A 192 2.88 -10.20 -1.75
CA THR A 192 1.51 -10.70 -1.63
C THR A 192 0.83 -10.39 -0.30
N HIS A 193 1.58 -10.02 0.74
CA HIS A 193 1.05 -9.74 2.08
C HIS A 193 1.11 -8.25 2.48
N ILE A 194 1.95 -7.45 1.81
CA ILE A 194 2.21 -6.05 2.19
C ILE A 194 2.01 -5.11 1.01
N LEU A 195 2.75 -5.30 -0.10
CA LEU A 195 2.74 -4.33 -1.22
C LEU A 195 1.50 -4.45 -2.10
N ARG A 196 1.01 -5.67 -2.27
CA ARG A 196 -0.14 -6.04 -3.09
C ARG A 196 -0.91 -7.16 -2.38
N PRO A 197 -1.57 -6.85 -1.26
CA PRO A 197 -2.42 -7.81 -0.59
C PRO A 197 -3.48 -8.37 -1.55
N THR A 198 -3.68 -9.68 -1.54
CA THR A 198 -4.74 -10.39 -2.26
C THR A 198 -5.39 -11.45 -1.38
N ASN A 199 -6.69 -11.72 -1.60
CA ASN A 199 -7.42 -12.81 -0.96
C ASN A 199 -7.27 -14.16 -1.68
N SER A 200 -6.41 -14.23 -2.70
CA SER A 200 -6.11 -15.47 -3.42
C SER A 200 -5.04 -16.27 -2.70
N GLY A 201 -4.93 -17.56 -2.99
CA GLY A 201 -3.84 -18.38 -2.45
C GLY A 201 -2.46 -17.78 -2.74
N HIS A 202 -1.69 -17.51 -1.69
CA HIS A 202 -0.32 -16.96 -1.77
C HIS A 202 0.73 -17.98 -2.24
N SER A 203 0.31 -19.23 -2.51
CA SER A 203 1.19 -20.31 -2.94
C SER A 203 1.56 -20.22 -4.41
N ARG A 204 0.70 -19.66 -5.27
CA ARG A 204 0.94 -19.54 -6.71
C ARG A 204 1.48 -18.16 -7.06
N LEU A 205 2.44 -18.12 -7.99
CA LEU A 205 2.93 -16.87 -8.54
C LEU A 205 2.03 -16.46 -9.71
N ASP A 206 1.35 -15.33 -9.57
CA ASP A 206 0.64 -14.72 -10.67
C ASP A 206 1.51 -13.71 -11.42
N ARG A 207 1.11 -13.38 -12.65
CA ARG A 207 1.86 -12.49 -13.53
C ARG A 207 2.23 -11.13 -12.88
N PRO A 208 1.31 -10.43 -12.18
CA PRO A 208 1.69 -9.19 -11.49
C PRO A 208 2.73 -9.39 -10.38
N SER A 209 2.67 -10.50 -9.63
CA SER A 209 3.71 -10.82 -8.64
C SER A 209 5.06 -11.08 -9.29
N ILE A 210 5.09 -11.76 -10.45
CA ILE A 210 6.34 -12.01 -11.19
C ILE A 210 6.95 -10.70 -11.70
N HIS A 211 6.14 -9.77 -12.23
CA HIS A 211 6.67 -8.46 -12.63
C HIS A 211 7.24 -7.66 -11.46
N LEU A 212 6.55 -7.67 -10.30
CA LEU A 212 7.09 -7.02 -9.11
C LEU A 212 8.38 -7.69 -8.64
N LEU A 213 8.48 -9.03 -8.69
CA LEU A 213 9.73 -9.72 -8.39
C LEU A 213 10.88 -9.27 -9.30
N TYR A 214 10.62 -9.15 -10.60
CA TYR A 214 11.61 -8.66 -11.57
C TYR A 214 12.08 -7.24 -11.22
N ILE A 215 11.16 -6.33 -10.91
CA ILE A 215 11.45 -4.94 -10.53
C ILE A 215 12.30 -4.89 -9.26
N LEU A 216 11.91 -5.65 -8.24
CA LEU A 216 12.64 -5.70 -6.97
C LEU A 216 14.05 -6.25 -7.16
N GLN A 217 14.20 -7.40 -7.84
CA GLN A 217 15.49 -8.05 -8.04
C GLN A 217 16.46 -7.24 -8.90
N ASN A 218 15.95 -6.54 -9.90
CA ASN A 218 16.77 -5.70 -10.78
C ASN A 218 16.91 -4.25 -10.26
N LYS A 219 16.43 -3.96 -9.05
CA LYS A 219 16.49 -2.62 -8.42
C LYS A 219 15.90 -1.51 -9.30
N ILE A 220 14.90 -1.85 -10.13
CA ILE A 220 14.20 -0.90 -10.99
C ILE A 220 13.33 -0.03 -10.08
N LEU A 221 13.56 1.28 -10.05
CA LEU A 221 12.84 2.17 -9.14
C LEU A 221 11.38 2.36 -9.57
N LEU A 222 10.46 2.05 -8.65
CA LEU A 222 9.03 2.27 -8.81
C LEU A 222 8.56 3.56 -8.11
N ASN A 223 7.76 4.37 -8.79
CA ASN A 223 6.84 5.33 -8.18
C ASN A 223 5.75 4.57 -7.41
N TRP A 224 6.08 4.21 -6.16
CA TRP A 224 5.19 3.48 -5.26
C TRP A 224 3.90 4.23 -4.97
N ALA A 225 3.93 5.57 -4.85
CA ALA A 225 2.73 6.39 -4.69
C ALA A 225 1.75 6.19 -5.86
N ASN A 226 2.24 6.28 -7.09
CA ASN A 226 1.42 6.03 -8.28
C ASN A 226 0.88 4.60 -8.32
N TYR A 227 1.70 3.61 -7.93
CA TYR A 227 1.27 2.22 -7.82
C TYR A 227 0.13 2.05 -6.81
N PHE A 228 0.28 2.61 -5.60
CA PHE A 228 -0.71 2.50 -4.53
C PHE A 228 -2.01 3.21 -4.88
N VAL A 229 -1.97 4.44 -5.42
CA VAL A 229 -3.20 5.14 -5.86
C VAL A 229 -3.98 4.29 -6.85
N LYS A 230 -3.33 3.73 -7.86
CA LYS A 230 -4.04 2.85 -8.82
C LYS A 230 -4.61 1.61 -8.15
N ARG A 231 -3.87 1.04 -7.19
CA ARG A 231 -4.34 -0.12 -6.44
C ARG A 231 -5.57 0.24 -5.59
N LEU A 232 -5.60 1.40 -4.97
CA LEU A 232 -6.74 1.89 -4.19
C LEU A 232 -8.02 1.94 -5.01
N PHE A 233 -7.97 2.59 -6.18
CA PHE A 233 -9.14 2.70 -7.05
C PHE A 233 -9.54 1.34 -7.64
N TYR A 234 -8.56 0.50 -8.03
CA TYR A 234 -8.88 -0.86 -8.46
C TYR A 234 -9.66 -1.66 -7.40
N VAL A 235 -9.29 -1.52 -6.13
CA VAL A 235 -9.94 -2.23 -5.02
C VAL A 235 -11.32 -1.68 -4.73
N ARG A 236 -11.43 -0.35 -4.65
CA ARG A 236 -12.70 0.36 -4.48
C ARG A 236 -13.71 -0.10 -5.52
N ASP A 237 -13.31 -0.06 -6.78
CA ASP A 237 -14.18 -0.31 -7.93
C ASP A 237 -14.38 -1.81 -8.20
N SER A 238 -13.62 -2.69 -7.51
CA SER A 238 -13.83 -4.13 -7.65
C SER A 238 -15.14 -4.56 -6.97
N SER A 239 -15.93 -5.37 -7.67
CA SER A 239 -17.12 -6.04 -7.14
C SER A 239 -16.80 -7.17 -6.15
N LYS A 240 -15.51 -7.45 -5.93
CA LYS A 240 -15.06 -8.42 -4.95
C LYS A 240 -15.32 -7.83 -3.56
N THR A 241 -15.87 -8.64 -2.66
CA THR A 241 -16.26 -8.30 -1.28
C THR A 241 -15.07 -7.95 -0.35
N VAL A 242 -13.94 -7.49 -0.89
CA VAL A 242 -12.67 -7.31 -0.20
C VAL A 242 -12.23 -5.86 -0.33
N ALA A 243 -12.25 -5.12 0.77
CA ALA A 243 -11.47 -3.92 0.94
C ALA A 243 -10.04 -4.35 1.32
N LEU A 244 -9.04 -4.01 0.51
CA LEU A 244 -7.66 -4.26 0.90
C LEU A 244 -7.33 -3.33 2.07
N GLY A 245 -6.84 -3.85 3.19
CA GLY A 245 -6.17 -2.98 4.13
C GLY A 245 -4.84 -2.54 3.56
N SER A 246 -4.82 -1.51 2.73
CA SER A 246 -3.65 -0.64 2.75
C SER A 246 -3.75 0.17 4.03
N ARG A 247 -2.73 0.11 4.90
CA ARG A 247 -2.61 1.05 6.02
C ARG A 247 -2.42 2.44 5.40
N ILE A 248 -3.49 3.22 5.35
CA ILE A 248 -3.55 4.61 4.91
C ILE A 248 -4.16 5.41 6.04
#